data_AF-A0AAV2QQS4-F1
#
_entry.id   AF-A0AAV2QQS4-F1
#
_cell.length_a   1.000
_cell.length_b   1.000
_cell.length_c   1.000
_cell.angle_alpha   90.00
_cell.angle_beta   90.00
_cell.angle_gamma   90.00
#
_symmetry.space_group_name_H-M   'P 1'
#
loop_
_entity.id
_entity.type
_entity.pdbx_description
1 polymer ?
#
loop_
_entity_poly.entity_id
_entity_poly.type
_entity_poly.pdbx_seq_one_letter_code
_entity_poly.pdbx_strand_id
1 'polypeptide(L)'
;MSVYGSISENLQTNNFFFYISDRSLQRTAPEEFLSRFEQTSEAKQKKADEQRKKKQFSSISSQAKPDVTNRIPTQTPQKRLDSIMKTELLKDKTKEEIEYIWREYFKGKDTISGSAPAELYEKLHSNGMKYNTFLFPIPRDQGYEFIVSQFAGHEIHFTPLINFQAYKENAPECLTMVHFPDLQEEHGIVLMEGEYNSKVIQS
;
A
#
# COMPACT_ATOMS: atom_id res chain seq x y z
N MET A 1 -16.33 -47.98 -23.62
CA MET A 1 -15.06 -47.24 -23.47
C MET A 1 -15.41 -45.83 -23.03
N SER A 2 -15.71 -45.69 -21.74
CA SER A 2 -14.91 -45.04 -20.68
C SER A 2 -15.03 -43.50 -20.68
N VAL A 3 -16.03 -43.03 -19.93
CA VAL A 3 -16.34 -41.61 -19.63
C VAL A 3 -15.69 -41.18 -18.31
N TYR A 4 -14.60 -41.84 -17.90
CA TYR A 4 -13.95 -41.63 -16.60
C TYR A 4 -12.62 -40.87 -16.66
N GLY A 5 -12.36 -40.12 -17.74
CA GLY A 5 -11.09 -39.42 -17.95
C GLY A 5 -11.02 -37.97 -17.46
N SER A 6 -12.14 -37.29 -17.20
CA SER A 6 -12.14 -35.82 -17.02
C SER A 6 -12.55 -35.33 -15.62
N ILE A 7 -12.82 -36.23 -14.68
CA ILE A 7 -13.20 -35.84 -13.30
C ILE A 7 -11.97 -35.67 -12.40
N SER A 8 -10.84 -36.34 -12.70
CA SER A 8 -9.64 -36.30 -11.85
C SER A 8 -8.87 -34.98 -11.89
N GLU A 9 -8.92 -34.22 -12.98
CA GLU A 9 -8.11 -32.99 -13.14
C GLU A 9 -8.73 -31.76 -12.46
N ASN A 10 -10.04 -31.72 -12.28
CA ASN A 10 -10.73 -30.58 -11.64
C ASN A 10 -10.93 -30.74 -10.12
N LEU A 11 -10.43 -31.82 -9.53
CA LEU A 11 -10.55 -32.04 -8.09
C LEU A 11 -9.48 -31.25 -7.30
N GLN A 12 -8.29 -31.03 -7.86
CA GLN A 12 -7.16 -30.41 -7.13
C GLN A 12 -7.38 -28.94 -6.74
N THR A 13 -8.27 -28.23 -7.42
CA THR A 13 -8.58 -26.80 -7.18
C THR A 13 -9.71 -26.59 -6.17
N ASN A 14 -10.38 -27.67 -5.72
CA ASN A 14 -11.48 -27.57 -4.77
C ASN A 14 -10.96 -27.62 -3.31
N ASN A 15 -11.40 -26.68 -2.48
CA ASN A 15 -11.08 -26.62 -1.04
C ASN A 15 -11.40 -27.92 -0.28
N PHE A 16 -12.34 -28.74 -0.79
CA PHE A 16 -12.68 -30.04 -0.23
C PHE A 16 -11.69 -31.18 -0.57
N PHE A 17 -10.87 -31.03 -1.62
CA PHE A 17 -9.91 -32.06 -2.04
C PHE A 17 -8.78 -32.25 -1.03
N PHE A 18 -8.37 -31.15 -0.38
CA PHE A 18 -7.39 -31.19 0.71
C PHE A 18 -7.89 -32.06 1.87
N TYR A 19 -9.17 -31.96 2.23
CA TYR A 19 -9.76 -32.73 3.33
C TYR A 19 -9.88 -34.23 3.02
N ILE A 20 -10.16 -34.60 1.76
CA ILE A 20 -10.26 -36.00 1.35
C ILE A 20 -8.88 -36.66 1.21
N SER A 21 -7.89 -35.93 0.68
CA SER A 21 -6.51 -36.42 0.55
C SER A 21 -5.80 -36.57 1.90
N ASP A 22 -6.06 -35.69 2.87
CA ASP A 22 -5.49 -35.78 4.22
C ASP A 22 -6.01 -37.01 4.99
N ARG A 23 -7.28 -37.41 4.82
CA ARG A 23 -7.83 -38.62 5.46
C ARG A 23 -7.28 -39.92 4.89
N SER A 24 -6.99 -39.96 3.58
CA SER A 24 -6.33 -41.12 2.97
C SER A 24 -4.85 -41.18 3.38
N LEU A 25 -4.13 -40.05 3.35
CA LEU A 25 -2.74 -39.93 3.81
C LEU A 25 -2.55 -40.35 5.28
N GLN A 26 -3.48 -40.00 6.18
CA GLN A 26 -3.49 -40.47 7.57
C GLN A 26 -3.48 -42.00 7.70
N ARG A 27 -4.07 -42.74 6.75
CA ARG A 27 -4.17 -44.21 6.79
C ARG A 27 -3.04 -44.91 6.04
N THR A 28 -2.51 -44.32 4.96
CA THR A 28 -1.50 -44.97 4.12
C THR A 28 -0.06 -44.52 4.38
N ALA A 29 0.17 -43.29 4.85
CA ALA A 29 1.51 -42.75 5.11
C ALA A 29 1.47 -41.69 6.25
N PRO A 30 1.44 -42.14 7.51
CA PRO A 30 1.27 -41.26 8.67
C PRO A 30 2.40 -40.23 8.84
N GLU A 31 3.64 -40.57 8.47
CA GLU A 31 4.80 -39.67 8.57
C GLU A 31 4.77 -38.54 7.53
N GLU A 32 4.33 -38.82 6.30
CA GLU A 32 4.12 -37.80 5.27
C GLU A 32 2.96 -36.86 5.64
N PHE A 33 1.93 -37.38 6.29
CA PHE A 33 0.83 -36.55 6.80
C PHE A 33 1.30 -35.60 7.91
N LEU A 34 2.06 -36.12 8.89
CA LEU A 34 2.57 -35.31 10.00
C LEU A 34 3.51 -34.20 9.51
N SER A 35 4.44 -34.51 8.61
CA SER A 35 5.36 -33.50 8.05
C SER A 35 4.62 -32.42 7.23
N ARG A 36 3.60 -32.80 6.44
CA ARG A 36 2.78 -31.85 5.70
C ARG A 36 1.92 -30.98 6.63
N PHE A 37 1.38 -31.56 7.70
CA PHE A 37 0.60 -30.85 8.70
C PHE A 37 1.47 -29.85 9.47
N GLU A 38 2.66 -30.27 9.90
CA GLU A 38 3.66 -29.42 10.56
C GLU A 38 4.05 -28.24 9.66
N GLN A 39 4.45 -28.50 8.41
CA GLN A 39 4.81 -27.44 7.45
C GLN A 39 3.66 -26.44 7.21
N THR A 40 2.43 -26.92 7.11
CA THR A 40 1.25 -26.06 6.89
C THR A 40 0.91 -25.25 8.15
N SER A 41 1.06 -25.85 9.34
CA SER A 41 0.86 -25.20 10.62
C SER A 41 1.92 -24.12 10.88
N GLU A 42 3.18 -24.40 10.60
CA GLU A 42 4.29 -23.45 10.67
C GLU A 42 4.12 -22.30 9.68
N ALA A 43 3.70 -22.58 8.43
CA ALA A 43 3.45 -21.53 7.44
C ALA A 43 2.28 -20.63 7.85
N LYS A 44 1.21 -21.19 8.44
CA LYS A 44 0.10 -20.41 9.01
C LYS A 44 0.53 -19.59 10.22
N GLN A 45 1.36 -20.17 11.09
CA GLN A 45 1.86 -19.52 12.29
C GLN A 45 2.85 -18.40 11.97
N LYS A 46 3.78 -18.62 11.02
CA LYS A 46 4.68 -17.58 10.48
C LYS A 46 3.90 -16.44 9.83
N LYS A 47 2.87 -16.74 9.01
CA LYS A 47 2.00 -15.70 8.43
C LYS A 47 1.21 -14.92 9.49
N ALA A 48 0.74 -15.59 10.54
CA ALA A 48 0.02 -14.96 11.64
C ALA A 48 0.95 -14.09 12.50
N ASP A 49 2.16 -14.55 12.78
CA ASP A 49 3.17 -13.82 13.56
C ASP A 49 3.75 -12.64 12.78
N GLU A 50 3.95 -12.77 11.47
CA GLU A 50 4.25 -11.65 10.58
C GLU A 50 3.11 -10.62 10.62
N GLN A 51 1.86 -11.04 10.43
CA GLN A 51 0.69 -10.14 10.51
C GLN A 51 0.56 -9.44 11.87
N ARG A 52 0.90 -10.11 12.98
CA ARG A 52 0.91 -9.52 14.33
C ARG A 52 1.99 -8.45 14.49
N LYS A 53 3.18 -8.65 13.90
CA LYS A 53 4.24 -7.63 13.90
C LYS A 53 3.83 -6.37 13.14
N LYS A 54 3.12 -6.49 12.01
CA LYS A 54 2.61 -5.34 11.22
C LYS A 54 1.51 -4.53 11.92
N LYS A 55 0.88 -5.10 12.96
CA LYS A 55 -0.26 -4.52 13.71
C LYS A 55 0.14 -3.85 15.01
N GLN A 56 1.43 -3.67 15.25
CA GLN A 56 1.90 -2.91 16.41
C GLN A 56 1.68 -1.40 16.20
N PHE A 57 1.55 -0.68 17.32
CA PHE A 57 1.44 0.79 17.30
C PHE A 57 2.77 1.43 16.89
N SER A 58 2.74 2.58 16.23
CA SER A 58 3.96 3.39 16.07
C SER A 58 4.49 3.85 17.43
N SER A 59 5.81 3.78 17.57
CA SER A 59 6.53 4.40 18.67
C SER A 59 6.88 5.84 18.32
N ILE A 60 7.16 6.65 19.34
CA ILE A 60 7.77 7.97 19.16
C ILE A 60 9.06 7.79 18.35
N SER A 61 9.15 8.46 17.20
CA SER A 61 10.35 8.41 16.36
C SER A 61 11.56 8.94 17.13
N SER A 62 12.73 8.31 16.95
CA SER A 62 13.95 8.71 17.66
C SER A 62 14.53 10.05 17.21
N GLN A 63 14.13 10.54 16.03
CA GLN A 63 14.60 11.79 15.44
C GLN A 63 13.43 12.57 14.86
N ALA A 64 13.37 13.87 15.17
CA ALA A 64 12.56 14.84 14.43
C ALA A 64 13.22 15.13 13.07
N LYS A 65 12.46 15.67 12.13
CA LYS A 65 13.03 16.28 10.93
C LYS A 65 13.96 17.43 11.33
N PRO A 66 15.06 17.65 10.59
CA PRO A 66 15.96 18.77 10.86
C PRO A 66 15.21 20.09 10.70
N ASP A 67 15.43 21.01 11.64
CA ASP A 67 14.82 22.33 11.62
C ASP A 67 15.32 23.14 10.42
N VAL A 68 14.37 23.65 9.61
CA VAL A 68 14.63 24.36 8.35
C VAL A 68 14.64 25.88 8.54
N THR A 69 14.54 26.38 9.78
CA THR A 69 14.46 27.81 10.15
C THR A 69 15.51 28.74 9.52
N ASN A 70 16.65 28.22 9.04
CA ASN A 70 17.70 29.00 8.36
C ASN A 70 17.78 28.82 6.84
N ARG A 71 16.85 28.11 6.20
CA ARG A 71 16.74 28.10 4.73
C ARG A 71 15.59 29.04 4.36
N ILE A 72 15.84 29.94 3.41
CA ILE A 72 14.79 30.64 2.66
C ILE A 72 13.73 29.58 2.33
N PRO A 73 12.41 29.83 2.47
CA PRO A 73 11.36 28.86 2.16
C PRO A 73 11.35 28.59 0.66
N THR A 74 12.36 27.88 0.17
CA THR A 74 12.31 27.17 -1.08
C THR A 74 11.33 26.05 -0.82
N GLN A 75 10.10 26.26 -1.28
CA GLN A 75 9.15 25.17 -1.51
C GLN A 75 9.97 23.98 -2.01
N THR A 76 9.94 22.86 -1.29
CA THR A 76 10.51 21.61 -1.77
C THR A 76 10.03 21.47 -3.23
N PRO A 77 10.92 21.25 -4.21
CA PRO A 77 10.49 21.17 -5.59
C PRO A 77 9.38 20.13 -5.69
N GLN A 78 8.15 20.57 -5.99
CA GLN A 78 7.04 19.64 -6.14
C GLN A 78 7.45 18.63 -7.20
N LYS A 79 7.32 17.35 -6.89
CA LYS A 79 7.58 16.30 -7.87
C LYS A 79 6.64 16.54 -9.05
N ARG A 80 7.20 16.53 -10.26
CA ARG A 80 6.46 16.74 -11.50
C ARG A 80 6.43 15.45 -12.30
N LEU A 81 5.34 15.22 -13.04
CA LEU A 81 5.18 13.99 -13.82
C LEU A 81 6.27 13.84 -14.90
N ASP A 82 6.67 14.95 -15.51
CA ASP A 82 7.73 15.02 -16.53
C ASP A 82 9.10 14.51 -16.03
N SER A 83 9.35 14.55 -14.73
CA SER A 83 10.56 14.00 -14.10
C SER A 83 10.53 12.47 -14.00
N ILE A 84 9.35 11.87 -14.06
CA ILE A 84 9.12 10.42 -13.91
C ILE A 84 8.92 9.76 -15.27
N MET A 85 8.12 10.38 -16.13
CA MET A 85 7.75 9.85 -17.44
C MET A 85 7.69 10.94 -18.49
N LYS A 86 7.97 10.56 -19.74
CA LYS A 86 7.93 11.48 -20.89
C LYS A 86 6.47 11.71 -21.30
N THR A 87 5.86 12.79 -20.81
CA THR A 87 4.46 13.16 -21.06
C THR A 87 4.12 13.27 -22.55
N GLU A 88 5.06 13.70 -23.39
CA GLU A 88 4.89 13.77 -24.85
C GLU A 88 4.58 12.42 -25.50
N LEU A 89 5.04 11.31 -24.92
CA LEU A 89 4.78 9.96 -25.42
C LEU A 89 3.45 9.38 -24.94
N LEU A 90 2.70 10.12 -24.11
CA LEU A 90 1.44 9.66 -23.52
C LEU A 90 0.22 10.17 -24.29
N LYS A 91 0.34 11.23 -25.07
CA LYS A 91 -0.77 11.88 -25.81
C LYS A 91 -1.59 10.92 -26.67
N ASP A 92 -0.91 9.99 -27.33
CA ASP A 92 -1.57 9.02 -28.23
C ASP A 92 -1.96 7.70 -27.54
N LYS A 93 -1.87 7.63 -26.20
CA LYS A 93 -2.12 6.40 -25.43
C LYS A 93 -3.49 6.39 -24.80
N THR A 94 -4.06 5.20 -24.66
CA THR A 94 -5.29 5.06 -23.86
C THR A 94 -4.98 5.16 -22.37
N LYS A 95 -6.00 5.47 -21.56
CA LYS A 95 -5.88 5.49 -20.10
C LYS A 95 -5.33 4.17 -19.54
N GLU A 96 -5.77 3.02 -20.09
CA GLU A 96 -5.33 1.69 -19.63
C GLU A 96 -3.85 1.45 -19.92
N GLU A 97 -3.37 1.92 -21.07
CA GLU A 97 -1.96 1.82 -21.43
C GLU A 97 -1.09 2.70 -20.52
N ILE A 98 -1.56 3.91 -20.19
CA ILE A 98 -0.86 4.81 -19.28
C ILE A 98 -0.79 4.20 -17.87
N GLU A 99 -1.90 3.66 -17.35
CA GLU A 99 -1.93 2.97 -16.06
C GLU A 99 -1.00 1.75 -16.03
N TYR A 100 -0.93 1.01 -17.14
CA TYR A 100 0.00 -0.09 -17.29
C TYR A 100 1.46 0.38 -17.22
N ILE A 101 1.82 1.42 -17.97
CA ILE A 101 3.17 2.01 -17.96
C ILE A 101 3.54 2.50 -16.57
N TRP A 102 2.62 3.19 -15.89
CA TRP A 102 2.80 3.68 -14.53
C TRP A 102 3.10 2.54 -13.56
N ARG A 103 2.28 1.49 -13.59
CA ARG A 103 2.46 0.30 -12.73
C ARG A 103 3.77 -0.42 -13.02
N GLU A 104 4.13 -0.59 -14.29
CA GLU A 104 5.40 -1.25 -14.64
C GLU A 104 6.62 -0.42 -14.23
N TYR A 105 6.55 0.91 -14.27
CA TYR A 105 7.64 1.77 -13.80
C TYR A 105 7.92 1.63 -12.28
N PHE A 106 6.87 1.46 -11.47
CA PHE A 106 7.00 1.28 -10.01
C PHE A 106 7.13 -0.17 -9.58
N LYS A 107 7.09 -1.12 -10.52
CA LYS A 107 7.25 -2.54 -10.24
C LYS A 107 8.62 -2.80 -9.60
N GLY A 108 8.59 -3.40 -8.41
CA GLY A 108 9.81 -3.72 -7.65
C GLY A 108 10.41 -2.54 -6.86
N LYS A 109 9.81 -1.35 -6.91
CA LYS A 109 10.15 -0.25 -6.01
C LYS A 109 9.34 -0.36 -4.74
N ASP A 110 9.91 0.07 -3.62
CA ASP A 110 9.22 0.13 -2.32
C ASP A 110 8.37 1.40 -2.22
N THR A 111 7.40 1.51 -3.12
CA THR A 111 6.54 2.69 -3.30
C THR A 111 5.11 2.24 -3.58
N ILE A 112 4.15 3.01 -3.08
CA ILE A 112 2.75 2.88 -3.47
C ILE A 112 2.57 3.60 -4.81
N SER A 113 1.88 2.98 -5.76
CA SER A 113 1.56 3.60 -7.05
C SER A 113 0.13 3.29 -7.42
N GLY A 114 -0.58 4.26 -7.99
CA GLY A 114 -1.92 4.04 -8.52
C GLY A 114 -2.40 5.16 -9.45
N SER A 115 -3.64 5.03 -9.89
CA SER A 115 -4.39 6.03 -10.63
C SER A 115 -5.74 6.27 -9.95
N ALA A 116 -6.25 7.49 -10.09
CA ALA A 116 -7.57 7.88 -9.63
C ALA A 116 -8.36 8.49 -10.80
N PRO A 117 -9.66 8.20 -10.96
CA PRO A 117 -10.51 8.91 -11.91
C PRO A 117 -10.56 10.41 -11.59
N ALA A 118 -10.58 11.25 -12.63
CA ALA A 118 -10.61 12.71 -12.50
C ALA A 118 -11.71 13.21 -11.56
N GLU A 119 -12.93 12.69 -11.68
CA GLU A 119 -14.07 13.09 -10.84
C GLU A 119 -13.85 12.77 -9.35
N LEU A 120 -13.22 11.63 -9.06
CA LEU A 120 -12.91 11.24 -7.69
C LEU A 120 -11.83 12.15 -7.10
N TYR A 121 -10.78 12.42 -7.88
CA TYR A 121 -9.69 13.28 -7.45
C TYR A 121 -10.13 14.72 -7.24
N GLU A 122 -10.98 15.27 -8.13
CA GLU A 122 -11.52 16.62 -8.00
C GLU A 122 -12.25 16.83 -6.66
N LYS A 123 -13.07 15.84 -6.28
CA LYS A 123 -13.78 15.85 -4.98
C LYS A 123 -12.81 15.74 -3.81
N LEU A 124 -11.81 14.86 -3.91
CA LEU A 124 -10.78 14.70 -2.88
C LEU A 124 -9.98 16.00 -2.70
N HIS A 125 -9.51 16.59 -3.80
CA HIS A 125 -8.66 17.76 -3.82
C HIS A 125 -9.42 19.00 -3.34
N SER A 126 -10.62 19.25 -3.85
CA SER A 126 -11.45 20.38 -3.39
C SER A 126 -11.77 20.31 -1.89
N ASN A 127 -12.10 19.12 -1.37
CA ASN A 127 -12.30 18.91 0.06
C ASN A 127 -11.01 19.09 0.85
N GLY A 128 -9.89 18.56 0.35
CA GLY A 128 -8.58 18.69 0.99
C GLY A 128 -8.08 20.13 1.04
N MET A 129 -8.35 20.95 0.02
CA MET A 129 -7.98 22.36 0.02
C MET A 129 -8.87 23.18 0.98
N LYS A 130 -10.13 22.80 1.13
CA LYS A 130 -11.05 23.44 2.08
C LYS A 130 -10.79 23.02 3.54
N TYR A 131 -10.48 21.75 3.75
CA TYR A 131 -10.24 21.12 5.04
C TYR A 131 -8.89 20.40 5.00
N ASN A 132 -7.81 21.13 5.25
CA ASN A 132 -6.47 20.63 4.98
C ASN A 132 -5.93 19.60 5.97
N THR A 133 -6.65 19.31 7.06
CA THR A 133 -6.18 18.40 8.11
C THR A 133 -7.28 17.42 8.50
N PHE A 134 -6.94 16.13 8.49
CA PHE A 134 -7.83 15.04 8.88
C PHE A 134 -7.16 14.12 9.90
N LEU A 135 -7.98 13.42 10.68
CA LEU A 135 -7.52 12.44 11.66
C LEU A 135 -8.16 11.08 11.35
N PHE A 136 -7.33 10.06 11.15
CA PHE A 136 -7.76 8.71 10.79
C PHE A 136 -7.54 7.73 11.95
N PRO A 137 -8.58 7.07 12.46
CA PRO A 137 -8.42 5.95 13.39
C PRO A 137 -8.11 4.66 12.62
N ILE A 138 -6.90 4.14 12.80
CA ILE A 138 -6.46 2.86 12.27
C ILE A 138 -6.60 1.80 13.37
N PRO A 139 -7.44 0.76 13.19
CA PRO A 139 -7.56 -0.33 14.14
C PRO A 139 -6.25 -1.10 14.33
N ARG A 140 -5.88 -1.34 15.59
CA ARG A 140 -4.74 -2.15 16.04
C ARG A 140 -5.20 -3.20 17.06
N ASP A 141 -4.31 -4.10 17.46
CA ASP A 141 -4.66 -5.17 18.40
C ASP A 141 -5.06 -4.64 19.79
N GLN A 142 -4.49 -3.50 20.22
CA GLN A 142 -4.81 -2.84 21.50
C GLN A 142 -5.51 -1.47 21.33
N GLY A 143 -6.46 -1.38 20.41
CA GLY A 143 -7.28 -0.17 20.23
C GLY A 143 -7.05 0.52 18.89
N TYR A 144 -6.96 1.85 18.89
CA TYR A 144 -6.80 2.63 17.66
C TYR A 144 -5.51 3.44 17.70
N GLU A 145 -4.75 3.33 16.63
CA GLU A 145 -3.70 4.28 16.31
C GLU A 145 -4.29 5.41 15.48
N PHE A 146 -3.93 6.65 15.78
CA PHE A 146 -4.39 7.80 15.01
C PHE A 146 -3.30 8.32 14.08
N ILE A 147 -3.66 8.55 12.82
CA ILE A 147 -2.79 9.18 11.83
C ILE A 147 -3.38 10.54 11.46
N VAL A 148 -2.57 11.59 11.57
CA VAL A 148 -2.87 12.93 11.07
C VAL A 148 -2.51 12.98 9.60
N SER A 149 -3.41 13.48 8.77
CA SER A 149 -3.16 13.72 7.35
C SER A 149 -3.24 15.21 7.07
N GLN A 150 -2.26 15.76 6.38
CA GLN A 150 -2.21 17.17 6.01
C GLN A 150 -2.09 17.31 4.49
N PHE A 151 -3.01 18.06 3.88
CA PHE A 151 -3.03 18.34 2.45
C PHE A 151 -2.22 19.61 2.15
N ALA A 152 -1.30 19.52 1.19
CA ALA A 152 -0.48 20.63 0.71
C ALA A 152 -0.43 20.62 -0.82
N GLY A 153 -1.31 21.38 -1.47
CA GLY A 153 -1.46 21.33 -2.93
C GLY A 153 -1.90 19.93 -3.38
N HIS A 154 -1.09 19.27 -4.21
CA HIS A 154 -1.34 17.90 -4.69
C HIS A 154 -0.64 16.82 -3.84
N GLU A 155 -0.08 17.21 -2.69
CA GLU A 155 0.58 16.32 -1.76
C GLU A 155 -0.28 16.07 -0.51
N ILE A 156 -0.15 14.88 0.05
CA ILE A 156 -0.78 14.48 1.32
C ILE A 156 0.28 13.86 2.22
N HIS A 157 0.44 14.44 3.42
CA HIS A 157 1.42 14.04 4.41
C HIS A 157 0.73 13.32 5.56
N PHE A 158 1.07 12.04 5.77
CA PHE A 158 0.53 11.23 6.84
C PHE A 158 1.56 11.08 7.95
N THR A 159 1.16 11.43 9.17
CA THR A 159 2.03 11.43 10.34
C THR A 159 1.31 10.76 11.52
N PRO A 160 1.92 9.80 12.23
CA PRO A 160 1.32 9.28 13.44
C PRO A 160 1.08 10.39 14.47
N LEU A 161 -0.11 10.41 15.08
CA LEU A 161 -0.51 11.47 16.00
C LEU A 161 0.48 11.60 17.17
N ILE A 162 1.04 10.48 17.65
CA ILE A 162 2.04 10.48 18.72
C ILE A 162 3.31 11.26 18.32
N ASN A 163 3.76 11.13 17.07
CA ASN A 163 4.91 11.88 16.53
C ASN A 163 4.56 13.34 16.29
N PHE A 164 3.36 13.61 15.77
CA PHE A 164 2.87 14.97 15.60
C PHE A 164 2.76 15.73 16.92
N GLN A 165 2.32 15.06 18.00
CA GLN A 165 2.26 15.65 19.33
C GLN A 165 3.65 15.94 19.90
N ALA A 166 4.63 15.06 19.66
CA ALA A 166 6.00 15.21 20.13
C ALA A 166 6.80 16.29 19.38
N TYR A 167 6.65 16.37 18.05
CA TYR A 167 7.56 17.15 17.18
C TYR A 167 6.87 18.21 16.32
N LYS A 168 5.54 18.29 16.33
CA LYS A 168 4.74 19.29 15.57
C LYS A 168 5.11 19.29 14.09
N GLU A 169 5.39 20.45 13.50
CA GLU A 169 5.79 20.61 12.10
C GLU A 169 7.06 19.81 11.72
N ASN A 170 7.88 19.44 12.70
CA ASN A 170 9.09 18.64 12.49
C ASN A 170 8.85 17.13 12.67
N ALA A 171 7.60 16.69 12.82
CA ALA A 171 7.29 15.27 12.91
C ALA A 171 7.61 14.55 11.59
N PRO A 172 8.26 13.37 11.64
CA PRO A 172 8.52 12.60 10.43
C PRO A 172 7.23 11.96 9.92
N GLU A 173 6.94 12.10 8.62
CA GLU A 173 5.84 11.37 7.99
C GLU A 173 6.12 9.88 7.96
N CYS A 174 5.06 9.10 8.10
CA CYS A 174 5.06 7.68 7.79
C CYS A 174 4.74 7.39 6.33
N LEU A 175 4.01 8.29 5.66
CA LEU A 175 3.63 8.17 4.25
C LEU A 175 3.47 9.58 3.66
N THR A 176 4.05 9.80 2.48
CA THR A 176 3.80 10.99 1.68
C THR A 176 3.23 10.57 0.34
N MET A 177 2.04 11.04 -0.01
CA MET A 177 1.42 10.80 -1.31
C MET A 177 1.51 12.05 -2.18
N VAL A 178 1.85 11.87 -3.45
CA VAL A 178 1.88 12.92 -4.47
C VAL A 178 0.93 12.54 -5.59
N HIS A 179 0.11 13.49 -6.03
CA HIS A 179 -0.80 13.33 -7.16
C HIS A 179 -0.34 14.19 -8.34
N PHE A 180 -0.42 13.63 -9.54
CA PHE A 180 -0.01 14.24 -10.80
C PHE A 180 -1.24 14.48 -11.68
N PRO A 181 -1.83 15.69 -11.65
CA PRO A 181 -3.06 16.01 -12.36
C PRO A 181 -2.85 16.28 -13.86
N ASP A 182 -1.62 16.16 -14.37
CA ASP A 182 -1.23 16.49 -15.74
C ASP A 182 -2.10 15.80 -16.82
N LEU A 183 -2.64 14.62 -16.51
CA LEU A 183 -3.46 13.80 -17.42
C LEU A 183 -4.97 13.90 -17.13
N GLN A 184 -5.37 14.77 -16.20
CA GLN A 184 -6.75 14.86 -15.72
C GLN A 184 -7.72 15.28 -16.83
N GLU A 185 -7.38 16.32 -17.59
CA GLU A 185 -8.25 16.86 -18.64
C GLU A 185 -8.27 15.97 -19.89
N GLU A 186 -7.10 15.53 -20.36
CA GLU A 186 -6.97 14.81 -21.63
C GLU A 186 -7.35 13.33 -21.52
N HIS A 187 -7.02 12.68 -20.39
CA HIS A 187 -7.19 11.24 -20.21
C HIS A 187 -8.17 10.86 -19.09
N GLY A 188 -8.69 11.85 -18.35
CA GLY A 188 -9.67 11.60 -17.29
C GLY A 188 -9.10 10.88 -16.06
N ILE A 189 -7.78 10.86 -15.90
CA ILE A 189 -7.10 10.17 -14.80
C ILE A 189 -6.04 11.06 -14.15
N VAL A 190 -5.78 10.79 -12.87
CA VAL A 190 -4.72 11.41 -12.07
C VAL A 190 -3.82 10.30 -11.57
N LEU A 191 -2.54 10.37 -11.87
CA LEU A 191 -1.56 9.40 -11.39
C LEU A 191 -1.15 9.77 -9.97
N MET A 192 -0.81 8.77 -9.16
CA MET A 192 -0.34 8.98 -7.79
C MET A 192 0.79 8.04 -7.42
N GLU A 193 1.71 8.56 -6.60
CA GLU A 193 2.82 7.85 -5.99
C GLU A 193 2.81 8.12 -4.48
N GLY A 194 3.12 7.10 -3.68
CA GLY A 194 3.27 7.21 -2.24
C GLY A 194 4.61 6.65 -1.78
N GLU A 195 5.36 7.45 -1.04
CA GLU A 195 6.60 7.04 -0.40
C GLU A 195 6.34 6.71 1.07
N TYR A 196 6.66 5.48 1.46
CA TYR A 196 6.50 5.01 2.83
C TYR A 196 7.81 5.12 3.60
N ASN A 197 7.74 5.57 4.86
CA ASN A 197 8.88 5.64 5.75
C ASN A 197 8.86 4.48 6.75
N SER A 198 9.61 3.42 6.42
CA SER A 198 9.75 2.21 7.24
C SER A 198 10.40 2.43 8.60
N LYS A 199 10.99 3.61 8.85
CA LYS A 199 11.55 3.96 10.16
C LYS A 199 10.48 4.47 11.14
N VAL A 200 9.32 4.91 10.64
CA VAL A 200 8.27 5.58 11.42
C VAL A 200 7.13 4.63 11.76
N ILE A 201 6.75 3.77 10.83
CA ILE A 201 5.81 2.67 11.07
C ILE A 201 6.53 1.37 10.70
N GLN A 202 6.42 0.36 11.57
CA GLN A 202 6.92 -0.99 11.27
C GLN A 202 5.79 -1.78 10.62
N SER A 203 6.03 -2.28 9.41
CA SER A 203 5.07 -3.00 8.58
C SER A 203 5.29 -4.49 8.58
#